data_AF-A0A6A5AUU4-F1
#
_entry.id   AF-A0A6A5AUU4-F1
#
_cell.length_a   1.000
_cell.length_b   1.000
_cell.length_c   1.000
_cell.angle_alpha   90.00
_cell.angle_beta   90.00
_cell.angle_gamma   90.00
#
_symmetry.space_group_name_H-M   'P 1'
#
loop_
_entity.id
_entity.type
_entity.pdbx_description
1 polymer ?
#
loop_
_entity_poly.entity_id
_entity_poly.type
_entity_poly.pdbx_seq_one_letter_code
_entity_poly.pdbx_strand_id
1 'polypeptide(L)'
;MCATYKDAKYFRSEQIAEHMCHSVTLQTTDVQVGRGYWKLPKGILEIPEVTSAIISEARALVPILLHAHNPGVVWAGWKKRTKDFVEHYHAHHIASKGLTVQRAEQDWVSAMAQAARGELTNM
;
A
#
# COMPACT_ATOMS: atom_id res chain seq x y z
N MET A 1 -6.76 -10.63 -4.97
CA MET A 1 -7.76 -11.70 -4.85
C MET A 1 -9.02 -11.10 -4.25
N CYS A 2 -10.15 -11.16 -4.96
CA CYS A 2 -11.42 -10.68 -4.44
C CYS A 2 -12.19 -11.89 -3.89
N ALA A 3 -12.68 -11.79 -2.67
CA ALA A 3 -13.49 -12.83 -2.06
C ALA A 3 -14.96 -12.55 -2.41
N THR A 4 -15.58 -13.43 -3.18
CA THR A 4 -17.00 -13.32 -3.55
C THR A 4 -17.82 -14.26 -2.67
N TYR A 5 -19.05 -13.86 -2.36
CA TYR A 5 -19.98 -14.71 -1.63
C TYR A 5 -20.19 -16.05 -2.36
N LYS A 6 -20.03 -17.16 -1.65
CA LYS A 6 -20.31 -18.50 -2.18
C LYS A 6 -21.62 -19.04 -1.61
N ASP A 7 -21.67 -19.15 -0.29
CA ASP A 7 -22.85 -19.60 0.43
C ASP A 7 -22.87 -19.03 1.86
N ALA A 8 -24.00 -19.23 2.52
CA ALA A 8 -24.10 -19.02 3.94
C ALA A 8 -25.11 -20.02 4.53
N LYS A 9 -24.93 -20.31 5.81
CA LYS A 9 -25.82 -21.18 6.58
C LYS A 9 -26.05 -20.65 7.97
N TYR A 10 -27.25 -20.92 8.48
CA TYR A 10 -27.57 -20.71 9.88
C TYR A 10 -27.41 -22.02 10.65
N PHE A 11 -26.88 -21.94 11.86
CA PHE A 11 -26.71 -23.10 12.74
C PHE A 11 -26.88 -22.68 14.21
N ARG A 12 -27.23 -23.63 15.08
CA ARG A 12 -27.24 -23.40 16.53
C ARG A 12 -25.87 -23.78 17.09
N SER A 13 -25.31 -22.89 17.90
CA SER A 13 -24.08 -23.18 18.66
C SER A 13 -24.44 -23.79 20.01
N GLU A 14 -23.71 -24.81 20.44
CA GLU A 14 -23.84 -25.38 21.79
C GLU A 14 -23.41 -24.39 22.88
N GLN A 15 -22.59 -23.39 22.53
CA GLN A 15 -22.05 -22.39 23.44
C GLN A 15 -22.93 -21.13 23.53
N ILE A 16 -23.78 -20.88 22.52
CA ILE A 16 -24.65 -19.70 22.45
C ILE A 16 -26.06 -20.19 22.08
N ALA A 17 -26.82 -20.55 23.12
CA ALA A 17 -28.16 -21.12 22.95
C ALA A 17 -29.24 -20.07 22.58
N GLU A 18 -29.00 -18.81 22.91
CA GLU A 18 -29.98 -17.72 22.78
C GLU A 18 -30.07 -17.15 21.36
N HIS A 19 -29.06 -17.39 20.52
CA HIS A 19 -28.97 -16.80 19.19
C HIS A 19 -28.64 -17.84 18.11
N MET A 20 -29.23 -17.65 16.93
CA MET A 20 -28.90 -18.43 15.75
C MET A 20 -27.60 -17.89 15.14
N CYS A 21 -26.58 -18.73 15.01
CA CYS A 21 -25.30 -18.33 14.42
C CYS A 21 -25.39 -18.35 12.89
N HIS A 22 -24.69 -17.42 12.25
CA HIS A 22 -24.61 -17.30 10.80
C HIS A 22 -23.17 -17.54 10.35
N SER A 23 -22.94 -18.49 9.45
CA SER A 23 -21.65 -18.75 8.82
C SER A 23 -21.72 -18.35 7.36
N VAL A 24 -20.72 -17.61 6.88
CA VAL A 24 -20.56 -17.23 5.47
C VAL A 24 -19.33 -17.90 4.89
N THR A 25 -19.49 -18.57 3.76
CA THR A 25 -18.38 -19.10 2.97
C THR A 25 -18.09 -18.12 1.84
N LEU A 26 -16.87 -17.60 1.80
CA LEU A 26 -16.39 -16.79 0.70
C LEU A 26 -15.51 -17.64 -0.23
N GLN A 27 -15.72 -17.51 -1.53
CA GLN A 27 -14.87 -18.13 -2.54
C GLN A 27 -13.90 -17.10 -3.09
N THR A 28 -12.62 -17.49 -3.18
CA THR A 28 -11.62 -16.73 -3.90
C THR A 28 -11.92 -16.82 -5.38
N THR A 29 -12.33 -15.72 -5.97
CA THR A 29 -12.56 -15.63 -7.41
C THR A 29 -11.47 -14.77 -8.03
N ASP A 30 -10.83 -15.28 -9.08
CA ASP A 30 -10.02 -14.47 -9.99
C ASP A 30 -10.96 -13.63 -10.84
N VAL A 31 -11.59 -12.65 -10.21
CA VAL A 31 -12.21 -11.55 -10.94
C VAL A 31 -11.05 -10.84 -11.64
N GLN A 32 -11.07 -10.85 -12.98
CA GLN A 32 -10.30 -9.93 -13.79
C GLN A 32 -10.79 -8.53 -13.41
N VAL A 33 -10.19 -7.96 -12.35
CA VAL A 33 -10.40 -6.57 -11.99
C VAL A 33 -9.86 -5.81 -13.19
N GLY A 34 -10.76 -5.38 -14.09
CA GLY A 34 -10.37 -4.55 -15.23
C GLY A 34 -9.45 -3.46 -14.71
N ARG A 35 -8.33 -3.20 -15.41
CA ARG A 35 -7.28 -2.28 -14.93
C ARG A 35 -7.94 -1.00 -14.43
N GLY A 36 -8.04 -0.87 -13.10
CA GLY A 36 -8.64 0.30 -12.50
C GLY A 36 -7.90 1.52 -13.00
N TYR A 37 -8.60 2.62 -13.23
CA TYR A 37 -7.94 3.88 -13.52
C TYR A 37 -6.91 4.14 -12.42
N TRP A 38 -5.67 4.40 -12.80
CA TRP A 38 -4.61 4.61 -11.82
C TRP A 38 -4.97 5.78 -10.91
N LYS A 39 -4.88 5.56 -9.59
CA LYS A 39 -5.11 6.59 -8.59
C LYS A 39 -3.77 6.99 -8.00
N LEU A 40 -3.48 8.29 -8.04
CA LEU A 40 -2.30 8.86 -7.39
C LEU A 40 -2.35 8.61 -5.88
N PRO A 41 -1.35 7.93 -5.28
CA PRO A 41 -1.29 7.74 -3.84
C PRO A 41 -1.00 9.06 -3.13
N LYS A 42 -2.03 9.76 -2.64
CA LYS A 42 -1.89 11.13 -2.09
C LYS A 42 -0.85 11.25 -0.97
N GLY A 43 -0.74 10.24 -0.11
CA GLY A 43 0.24 10.24 0.99
C GLY A 43 1.70 10.27 0.53
N ILE A 44 1.99 9.96 -0.74
CA ILE A 44 3.36 10.10 -1.26
C ILE A 44 3.75 11.55 -1.54
N LEU A 45 2.75 12.43 -1.78
CA LEU A 45 2.98 13.85 -2.01
C LEU A 45 3.21 14.62 -0.70
N GLU A 46 2.93 13.99 0.44
CA GLU A 46 3.28 14.51 1.76
C GLU A 46 4.79 14.42 2.01
N ILE A 47 5.50 13.58 1.25
CA ILE A 47 6.95 13.42 1.33
C ILE A 47 7.61 14.60 0.58
N PRO A 48 8.30 15.52 1.28
CA PRO A 48 8.83 16.74 0.66
C PRO A 48 9.80 16.46 -0.49
N GLU A 49 10.59 15.40 -0.38
CA GLU A 49 11.59 15.01 -1.38
C GLU A 49 10.92 14.61 -2.70
N VAL A 50 9.83 13.84 -2.62
CA VAL A 50 9.05 13.41 -3.79
C VAL A 50 8.42 14.61 -4.47
N THR A 51 7.77 15.49 -3.71
CA THR A 51 7.13 16.68 -4.25
C THR A 51 8.14 17.66 -4.85
N SER A 52 9.28 17.84 -4.19
CA SER A 52 10.39 18.68 -4.70
C SER A 52 10.93 18.14 -6.02
N ALA A 53 11.17 16.83 -6.13
CA ALA A 53 11.65 16.20 -7.36
C ALA A 53 10.67 16.41 -8.52
N ILE A 54 9.37 16.16 -8.30
CA ILE A 54 8.33 16.35 -9.32
C ILE A 54 8.26 17.81 -9.78
N ILE A 55 8.30 18.77 -8.83
CA ILE A 55 8.26 20.20 -9.16
C ILE A 55 9.51 20.62 -9.94
N SER A 56 10.69 20.15 -9.52
CA SER A 56 11.96 20.44 -10.19
C SER A 56 11.96 19.94 -11.63
N GLU A 57 11.53 18.69 -11.87
CA GLU A 57 11.40 18.14 -13.21
C GLU A 57 10.35 18.88 -14.05
N ALA A 58 9.20 19.22 -13.45
CA ALA A 58 8.17 19.97 -14.14
C ALA A 58 8.69 21.35 -14.59
N ARG A 59 9.46 22.05 -13.74
CA ARG A 59 10.10 23.32 -14.09
C ARG A 59 11.10 23.17 -15.23
N ALA A 60 11.90 22.10 -15.23
CA ALA A 60 12.82 21.80 -16.32
C ALA A 60 12.09 21.45 -17.63
N LEU A 61 10.88 20.91 -17.55
CA LEU A 61 10.05 20.55 -18.70
C LEU A 61 9.43 21.78 -19.41
N VAL A 62 9.09 22.84 -18.67
CA VAL A 62 8.44 24.05 -19.21
C VAL A 62 9.17 24.63 -20.44
N PRO A 63 10.50 24.93 -20.40
CA PRO A 63 11.18 25.46 -21.57
C PRO A 63 11.20 24.48 -22.74
N ILE A 64 11.22 23.17 -22.48
CA ILE A 64 11.19 22.14 -23.52
C ILE A 64 9.84 22.14 -24.23
N LEU A 65 8.73 22.25 -23.48
CA LEU A 65 7.39 22.31 -24.04
C LEU A 65 7.16 23.53 -24.91
N LEU A 66 7.72 24.69 -24.54
CA LEU A 66 7.58 25.93 -25.30
C LEU A 66 8.23 25.85 -26.69
N HIS A 67 9.28 25.04 -26.86
CA HIS A 67 10.03 24.92 -28.11
C HIS A 67 9.80 23.60 -28.84
N ALA A 68 8.99 22.70 -28.29
CA ALA A 68 8.72 21.39 -28.89
C ALA A 68 7.80 21.52 -30.11
N HIS A 69 8.14 20.80 -31.18
CA HIS A 69 7.26 20.67 -32.36
C HIS A 69 5.91 20.01 -32.03
N ASN A 70 5.90 19.09 -31.05
CA ASN A 70 4.68 18.48 -30.52
C ASN A 70 4.71 18.45 -28.98
N PRO A 71 4.26 19.53 -28.31
CA PRO A 71 4.29 19.63 -26.86
C PRO A 71 3.36 18.61 -26.19
N GLY A 72 2.28 18.19 -26.87
CA GLY A 72 1.37 17.18 -26.35
C GLY A 72 2.03 15.82 -26.11
N VAL A 73 2.89 15.39 -27.05
CA VAL A 73 3.65 14.13 -26.92
C VAL A 73 4.68 14.24 -25.80
N VAL A 74 5.40 15.36 -25.71
CA VAL A 74 6.39 15.61 -24.65
C VAL A 74 5.72 15.59 -23.27
N TRP A 75 4.57 16.27 -23.13
CA TRP A 75 3.76 16.29 -21.92
C TRP A 75 3.25 14.88 -21.55
N ALA A 76 2.73 14.14 -22.52
CA ALA A 76 2.26 12.77 -22.30
C ALA A 76 3.39 11.84 -21.84
N GLY A 77 4.58 11.97 -22.45
CA GLY A 77 5.77 11.21 -22.07
C GLY A 77 6.23 11.52 -20.64
N TRP A 78 6.23 12.80 -20.26
CA TRP A 78 6.54 13.20 -18.89
C TRP A 78 5.54 12.62 -17.89
N LYS A 79 4.22 12.78 -18.12
CA LYS A 79 3.19 12.21 -17.24
C LYS A 79 3.37 10.70 -17.03
N LYS A 80 3.72 9.95 -18.07
CA LYS A 80 3.99 8.51 -17.97
C LYS A 80 5.17 8.24 -17.03
N ARG A 81 6.30 8.91 -17.24
CA ARG A 81 7.50 8.73 -16.38
C ARG A 81 7.24 9.13 -14.93
N THR A 82 6.60 10.27 -14.71
CA THR A 82 6.27 10.74 -13.35
C THR A 82 5.33 9.75 -12.65
N LYS A 83 4.35 9.20 -13.37
CA LYS A 83 3.50 8.15 -12.85
C LYS A 83 4.30 6.90 -12.46
N ASP A 84 5.14 6.40 -13.37
CA ASP A 84 5.95 5.19 -13.12
C ASP A 84 6.90 5.39 -11.91
N PHE A 85 7.49 6.58 -11.79
CA PHE A 85 8.30 6.99 -10.62
C PHE A 85 7.50 6.93 -9.32
N VAL A 86 6.30 7.53 -9.30
CA VAL A 86 5.43 7.55 -8.12
C VAL A 86 4.97 6.13 -7.74
N GLU A 87 4.59 5.31 -8.71
CA GLU A 87 4.21 3.91 -8.47
C GLU A 87 5.38 3.12 -7.86
N HIS A 88 6.56 3.24 -8.44
CA HIS A 88 7.75 2.52 -7.97
C HIS A 88 8.16 2.96 -6.56
N TYR A 89 8.22 4.26 -6.32
CA TYR A 89 8.54 4.80 -5.01
C TYR A 89 7.48 4.39 -3.97
N HIS A 90 6.19 4.39 -4.33
CA HIS A 90 5.12 3.97 -3.42
C HIS A 90 5.26 2.50 -3.02
N ALA A 91 5.53 1.61 -3.98
CA ALA A 91 5.74 0.20 -3.70
C ALA A 91 6.96 -0.01 -2.78
N HIS A 92 8.07 0.67 -3.06
CA HIS A 92 9.27 0.62 -2.22
C HIS A 92 9.00 1.17 -0.81
N HIS A 93 8.30 2.29 -0.71
CA HIS A 93 7.96 2.93 0.57
C HIS A 93 7.05 2.04 1.42
N ILE A 94 6.02 1.40 0.85
CA ILE A 94 5.18 0.43 1.56
C ILE A 94 6.01 -0.75 2.06
N ALA A 95 6.86 -1.32 1.19
CA ALA A 95 7.71 -2.45 1.56
C ALA A 95 8.65 -2.08 2.72
N SER A 96 9.29 -0.90 2.65
CA SER A 96 10.18 -0.41 3.71
C SER A 96 9.45 -0.21 5.04
N LYS A 97 8.24 0.38 5.02
CA LYS A 97 7.42 0.54 6.23
C LYS A 97 7.04 -0.80 6.83
N GLY A 98 6.66 -1.78 6.01
CA GLY A 98 6.35 -3.14 6.46
C GLY A 98 7.54 -3.80 7.15
N LEU A 99 8.74 -3.68 6.59
CA LEU A 99 9.97 -4.22 7.20
C LEU A 99 10.29 -3.56 8.54
N THR A 100 10.13 -2.24 8.66
CA THR A 100 10.36 -1.53 9.93
C THR A 100 9.40 -2.00 11.01
N VAL A 101 8.12 -2.16 10.67
CA VAL A 101 7.11 -2.67 11.62
C VAL A 101 7.44 -4.10 12.04
N GLN A 102 7.72 -4.99 11.08
CA GLN A 102 8.11 -6.38 11.39
C GLN A 102 9.34 -6.46 12.29
N ARG A 103 10.33 -5.59 12.05
CA ARG A 103 11.53 -5.54 12.88
C ARG A 103 11.23 -5.05 14.29
N ALA A 104 10.41 -4.00 14.42
CA ALA A 104 9.95 -3.53 15.73
C ALA A 104 9.15 -4.59 16.50
N GLU A 105 8.32 -5.38 15.82
CA GLU A 105 7.61 -6.51 16.41
C GLU A 105 8.57 -7.60 16.89
N GLN A 106 9.57 -7.95 16.09
CA GLN A 106 10.60 -8.93 16.47
C GLN A 106 11.42 -8.46 17.67
N ASP A 107 11.84 -7.19 17.66
CA ASP A 107 12.59 -6.59 18.77
C ASP A 107 11.75 -6.58 20.05
N TRP A 108 10.45 -6.26 19.95
CA TRP A 108 9.53 -6.28 21.08
C TRP A 108 9.33 -7.69 21.66
N VAL A 109 9.08 -8.69 20.80
CA VAL A 109 8.95 -10.10 21.23
C VAL A 109 10.23 -10.60 21.88
N SER A 110 11.38 -10.25 21.30
CA SER A 110 12.70 -10.61 21.85
C SER A 110 12.93 -9.98 23.21
N ALA A 111 12.61 -8.69 23.36
CA ALA A 111 12.71 -7.97 24.63
C ALA A 111 11.78 -8.54 25.70
N MET A 112 10.54 -8.90 25.35
CA MET A 112 9.62 -9.58 26.27
C MET A 112 10.16 -10.94 26.73
N ALA A 113 10.74 -11.72 25.81
CA ALA A 113 11.32 -13.01 26.14
C ALA A 113 12.56 -12.88 27.04
N GLN A 114 13.36 -11.83 26.87
CA GLN A 114 14.50 -11.50 27.76
C GLN A 114 14.01 -11.06 29.15
N ALA A 115 12.97 -10.21 29.21
CA ALA A 115 12.37 -9.79 30.46
C ALA A 115 11.79 -10.98 31.26
N ALA A 116 11.13 -11.93 30.58
CA ALA A 116 10.61 -13.14 31.20
C ALA A 116 11.72 -14.06 31.76
N ARG A 117 12.95 -13.96 31.24
CA ARG A 117 14.14 -14.66 31.74
C ARG A 117 14.88 -13.92 32.86
N GLY A 118 14.43 -12.72 33.24
CA GLY A 118 15.09 -11.90 34.25
C GLY A 118 16.36 -11.18 33.76
N GLU A 119 16.61 -11.20 32.44
CA GLU A 119 17.77 -10.57 31.80
C GLU A 119 17.41 -9.16 31.31
N LEU A 120 16.90 -8.31 32.20
CA LEU A 120 16.88 -6.87 31.91
C LEU A 120 18.25 -6.32 32.28
N THR A 121 19.09 -6.12 31.28
CA THR A 121 20.36 -5.44 31.44
C THR A 121 20.09 -4.04 32.00
N ASN A 122 20.48 -3.82 33.26
CA ASN A 122 20.62 -2.48 33.85
C ASN A 122 21.47 -1.64 32.90
N MET A 123 20.87 -0.63 32.28
CA MET A 123 21.58 0.57 31.82
C MET A 123 21.59 1.60 32.93
#